data_AF-A0A183PDS0-F1
#
_entry.id   AF-A0A183PDS0-F1
#
_cell.length_a   1.000
_cell.length_b   1.000
_cell.length_c   1.000
_cell.angle_alpha   90.00
_cell.angle_beta   90.00
_cell.angle_gamma   90.00
#
_symmetry.space_group_name_H-M   'P 1'
#
loop_
_entity.id
_entity.type
_entity.pdbx_description
1 polymer ?
#
loop_
_entity_poly.entity_id
_entity_poly.type
_entity_poly.pdbx_seq_one_letter_code
_entity_poly.pdbx_strand_id
1 'polypeptide(L)'
;MGLDFVPLENEQPVRGGFYRSSQIFIPLAKFMNVPLDQINYVVSGVISIGLGQLMRRRLSPQKCSPRIRAVFETLFGLLLLSFCFGNQLRLLLIQSSIAYLFMMCLPSNHFMAVLVTIWSLFYLTLVHICRLKYDYGGYTLDISGPVMVQTQRLSSLAFNLVDGVSMRKMSGPNHCKSQQTNCSTNEIINRDETVEQFPPCCKRNTFTELDTTTMIMTSKLKSNTVHYHAPNHCKSMQRATAIASDSHSVMINIPTSHKLHAVEKIPDPIIFFAYMLYFHGVFVGPFTFFSEYMDYLKGYTSRELPPINMRYLITLFLRTVASGLSAAYLCPYFPFEFVLTEPFTVSSIYNCLTKIFVEITS
;
A
#
# COMPACT_ATOMS: atom_id res chain seq x y z
N MET A 1 26.17 15.66 -9.10
CA MET A 1 26.89 15.95 -7.85
C MET A 1 27.34 17.38 -7.96
N GLY A 2 26.71 18.31 -7.22
CA GLY A 2 27.20 19.67 -7.08
C GLY A 2 27.85 19.76 -5.71
N LEU A 3 29.18 19.80 -5.69
CA LEU A 3 29.98 19.96 -4.49
C LEU A 3 30.25 21.45 -4.30
N ASP A 4 29.31 22.15 -3.68
CA ASP A 4 29.61 23.47 -3.12
C ASP A 4 30.09 23.24 -1.68
N PHE A 5 31.41 23.16 -1.55
CA PHE A 5 32.11 23.13 -0.27
C PHE A 5 31.95 24.49 0.42
N VAL A 6 31.09 24.55 1.42
CA VAL A 6 31.20 25.55 2.48
C VAL A 6 32.28 25.04 3.44
N PRO A 7 33.38 25.77 3.68
CA PRO A 7 34.44 25.31 4.56
C PRO A 7 33.94 25.35 6.00
N LEU A 8 34.03 24.21 6.70
CA LEU A 8 33.72 24.11 8.12
C LEU A 8 35.00 24.08 8.92
N GLU A 9 35.16 25.11 9.72
CA GLU A 9 35.94 25.08 10.94
C GLU A 9 35.28 24.06 11.88
N ASN A 10 36.04 23.04 12.26
CA ASN A 10 35.69 21.87 13.08
C ASN A 10 35.03 20.70 12.33
N GLU A 11 35.72 19.56 12.33
CA GLU A 11 35.38 18.25 11.75
C GLU A 11 34.15 17.58 12.40
N GLN A 12 33.03 18.29 12.54
CA GLN A 12 31.75 17.68 12.86
C GLN A 12 30.92 17.58 11.56
N PRO A 13 30.48 16.38 11.14
CA PRO A 13 29.62 16.26 9.98
C PRO A 13 28.34 17.07 10.24
N VAL A 14 28.02 18.01 9.34
CA VAL A 14 26.82 18.86 9.49
C VAL A 14 25.60 17.96 9.53
N ARG A 15 25.04 17.78 10.73
CA ARG A 15 23.75 17.11 10.92
C ARG A 15 22.69 17.89 10.11
N GLY A 16 22.18 17.29 9.04
CA GLY A 16 21.20 17.91 8.14
C GLY A 16 21.75 18.73 6.97
N GLY A 17 23.08 18.80 6.75
CA GLY A 17 23.68 19.60 5.66
C GLY A 17 23.36 19.11 4.24
N PHE A 18 22.99 17.83 4.08
CA PHE A 18 22.72 17.20 2.78
C PHE A 18 21.25 17.32 2.30
N TYR A 19 20.38 17.92 3.13
CA TYR A 19 18.92 17.94 2.94
C TYR A 19 18.40 19.38 2.88
N ARG A 20 18.36 19.96 1.68
CA ARG A 20 17.66 21.24 1.45
C ARG A 20 16.24 20.98 0.94
N SER A 21 15.31 20.76 1.87
CA SER A 21 13.86 20.80 1.59
C SER A 21 13.35 22.24 1.60
N SER A 22 12.04 22.44 1.40
CA SER A 22 11.45 23.77 1.38
C SER A 22 11.69 24.53 2.69
N GLN A 23 12.18 25.76 2.58
CA GLN A 23 12.49 26.66 3.69
C GLN A 23 11.35 27.61 4.07
N ILE A 24 10.17 27.43 3.46
CA ILE A 24 9.02 28.35 3.61
C ILE A 24 8.55 28.43 5.08
N PHE A 25 8.63 27.34 5.83
CA PHE A 25 8.12 27.26 7.20
C PHE A 25 9.19 27.43 8.30
N ILE A 26 10.38 27.97 7.98
CA ILE A 26 11.38 28.36 8.99
C ILE A 26 10.81 29.23 10.13
N PRO A 27 9.99 30.29 9.89
CA PRO A 27 9.47 31.10 10.99
C PRO A 27 8.58 30.29 11.93
N LEU A 28 7.78 29.37 11.39
CA LEU A 28 6.92 28.49 12.18
C LEU A 28 7.73 27.44 12.95
N ALA A 29 8.79 26.90 12.36
CA ALA A 29 9.71 25.97 13.02
C ALA A 29 10.39 26.60 14.24
N LYS A 30 10.85 27.85 14.10
CA LYS A 30 11.43 28.62 15.21
C LYS A 30 10.39 28.90 16.30
N PHE A 31 9.15 29.21 15.92
CA PHE A 31 8.07 29.46 16.87
C PHE A 31 7.70 28.23 17.69
N MET A 32 7.60 27.05 17.05
CA MET A 32 7.18 25.81 17.73
C MET A 32 8.33 25.01 18.35
N ASN A 33 9.58 25.39 18.09
CA ASN A 33 10.78 24.63 18.51
C ASN A 33 10.77 23.17 18.00
N VAL A 34 10.25 22.96 16.79
CA VAL A 34 10.15 21.65 16.13
C VAL A 34 11.01 21.65 14.86
N PRO A 35 11.71 20.54 14.52
CA PRO A 35 12.45 20.42 13.28
C PRO A 35 11.61 20.74 12.04
N LEU A 36 12.19 21.48 11.09
CA LEU A 36 11.50 22.00 9.90
C LEU A 36 10.93 20.88 9.01
N ASP A 37 11.66 19.78 8.89
CA ASP A 37 11.30 18.56 8.15
C ASP A 37 9.99 17.94 8.67
N GLN A 38 9.80 17.91 9.99
CA GLN A 38 8.57 17.39 10.61
C GLN A 38 7.37 18.30 10.31
N ILE A 39 7.58 19.62 10.35
CA ILE A 39 6.52 20.59 10.00
C ILE A 39 6.15 20.48 8.53
N ASN A 40 7.14 20.43 7.63
CA ASN A 40 6.90 20.26 6.20
C ASN A 40 6.10 18.98 5.92
N TYR A 41 6.46 17.89 6.60
CA TYR A 41 5.76 16.61 6.51
C TYR A 41 4.29 16.72 6.98
N VAL A 42 4.03 17.31 8.14
CA VAL A 42 2.65 17.50 8.65
C VAL A 42 1.82 18.38 7.73
N VAL A 43 2.37 19.51 7.28
CA VAL A 43 1.70 20.43 6.35
C VAL A 43 1.37 19.72 5.03
N SER A 44 2.31 18.95 4.49
CA SER A 44 2.09 18.19 3.26
C SER A 44 1.00 17.11 3.42
N GLY A 45 0.85 16.51 4.60
CA GLY A 45 -0.25 15.62 4.94
C GLY A 45 -1.61 16.32 4.92
N VAL A 46 -1.70 17.53 5.50
CA VAL A 46 -2.92 18.35 5.46
C VAL A 46 -3.28 18.74 4.02
N ILE A 47 -2.28 19.14 3.22
CA ILE A 47 -2.47 19.45 1.79
C ILE A 47 -2.96 18.21 1.03
N SER A 48 -2.40 17.02 1.31
CA SER A 48 -2.81 15.75 0.70
C SER A 48 -4.30 15.44 0.95
N ILE A 49 -4.82 15.70 2.16
CA ILE A 49 -6.26 15.57 2.46
C ILE A 49 -7.09 16.53 1.59
N GLY A 50 -6.67 17.80 1.49
CA GLY A 50 -7.32 18.80 0.65
C GLY A 50 -7.34 18.41 -0.83
N LEU A 51 -6.20 17.94 -1.35
CA LEU A 51 -6.08 17.42 -2.72
C LEU A 51 -6.94 16.19 -2.97
N GLY A 52 -7.14 15.34 -1.95
CA GLY A 52 -8.05 14.20 -2.06
C GLY A 52 -9.51 14.61 -2.20
N GLN A 53 -9.94 15.63 -1.47
CA GLN A 53 -11.27 16.21 -1.64
C GLN A 53 -11.42 16.91 -2.99
N LEU A 54 -10.36 17.59 -3.45
CA LEU A 54 -10.32 18.20 -4.77
C LEU A 54 -10.48 17.15 -5.88
N MET A 55 -9.72 16.05 -5.80
CA MET A 55 -9.78 14.95 -6.76
C MET A 55 -11.16 14.29 -6.77
N ARG A 56 -11.77 14.06 -5.60
CA ARG A 56 -13.14 13.52 -5.50
C ARG A 56 -14.18 14.44 -6.15
N ARG A 57 -14.07 15.76 -5.98
CA ARG A 57 -15.04 16.74 -6.51
C ARG A 57 -14.85 17.02 -8.00
N ARG A 58 -13.60 17.18 -8.45
CA ARG A 58 -13.26 17.61 -9.82
C ARG A 58 -12.99 16.44 -10.76
N LEU A 59 -12.35 15.37 -10.28
CA LEU A 59 -11.95 14.21 -11.08
C LEU A 59 -12.73 12.95 -10.65
N SER A 60 -14.06 13.04 -10.65
CA SER A 60 -14.90 11.86 -10.38
C SER A 60 -14.67 10.78 -11.45
N PRO A 61 -14.60 9.49 -11.08
CA PRO A 61 -14.40 8.37 -12.03
C PRO A 61 -15.45 8.29 -13.16
N GLN A 62 -16.63 8.89 -12.98
CA GLN A 62 -17.65 8.97 -14.03
C GLN A 62 -17.29 9.94 -15.15
N LYS A 63 -16.54 11.00 -14.83
CA LYS A 63 -16.27 12.14 -15.74
C LYS A 63 -14.89 12.07 -16.38
N CYS A 64 -13.92 11.46 -15.70
CA CYS A 64 -12.52 11.47 -16.11
C CYS A 64 -11.99 10.06 -16.35
N SER A 65 -11.17 9.92 -17.39
CA SER A 65 -10.44 8.69 -17.65
C SER A 65 -9.44 8.37 -16.52
N PRO A 66 -9.21 7.08 -16.19
CA PRO A 66 -8.22 6.65 -15.21
C PRO A 66 -6.82 7.24 -15.46
N ARG A 67 -6.43 7.44 -16.73
CA ARG A 67 -5.13 8.03 -17.07
C ARG A 67 -4.98 9.46 -16.57
N ILE A 68 -6.02 10.29 -16.68
CA ILE A 68 -6.00 11.68 -16.21
C ILE A 68 -5.88 11.73 -14.68
N ARG A 69 -6.62 10.85 -14.00
CA ARG A 69 -6.54 10.66 -12.55
C ARG A 69 -5.13 10.22 -12.12
N ALA A 70 -4.53 9.27 -12.84
CA ALA A 70 -3.15 8.82 -12.59
C ALA A 70 -2.13 9.95 -12.78
N VAL A 71 -2.22 10.73 -13.86
CA VAL A 71 -1.34 11.88 -14.09
C VAL A 71 -1.48 12.93 -12.98
N PHE A 72 -2.71 13.22 -12.56
CA PHE A 72 -2.97 14.11 -11.43
C PHE A 72 -2.32 13.58 -10.14
N GLU A 73 -2.44 12.29 -9.86
CA GLU A 73 -1.84 11.68 -8.67
C GLU A 73 -0.32 11.75 -8.67
N THR A 74 0.31 11.39 -9.80
CA THR A 74 1.77 11.47 -9.95
C THR A 74 2.26 12.90 -9.83
N LEU A 75 1.57 13.86 -10.47
CA LEU A 75 1.98 15.27 -10.47
C LEU A 75 1.98 15.84 -9.05
N PHE A 76 0.86 15.69 -8.33
CA PHE A 76 0.77 16.22 -6.96
C PHE A 76 1.62 15.43 -5.97
N GLY A 77 1.81 14.13 -6.18
CA GLY A 77 2.73 13.34 -5.39
C GLY A 77 4.18 13.77 -5.53
N LEU A 78 4.63 14.04 -6.76
CA LEU A 78 5.96 14.60 -7.05
C LEU A 78 6.14 15.98 -6.42
N LEU A 79 5.12 16.85 -6.51
CA LEU A 79 5.16 18.18 -5.89
C LEU A 79 5.29 18.11 -4.37
N LEU A 80 4.50 17.26 -3.71
CA LEU A 80 4.56 17.09 -2.25
C LEU A 80 5.89 16.48 -1.79
N LEU A 81 6.39 15.45 -2.49
CA LEU A 81 7.70 14.88 -2.18
C LEU A 81 8.85 15.86 -2.42
N SER A 82 8.80 16.62 -3.51
CA SER A 82 9.79 17.66 -3.80
C SER A 82 9.77 18.76 -2.74
N PHE A 83 8.59 19.13 -2.25
CA PHE A 83 8.44 20.08 -1.15
C PHE A 83 9.06 19.56 0.17
N CYS A 84 8.79 18.31 0.55
CA CYS A 84 9.25 17.73 1.82
C CYS A 84 10.72 17.30 1.82
N PHE A 85 11.20 16.73 0.71
CA PHE A 85 12.52 16.10 0.65
C PHE A 85 13.46 16.72 -0.41
N GLY A 86 12.96 17.61 -1.26
CA GLY A 86 13.78 18.28 -2.26
C GLY A 86 14.42 17.31 -3.25
N ASN A 87 15.74 17.42 -3.41
CA ASN A 87 16.51 16.66 -4.40
C ASN A 87 16.69 15.16 -4.06
N GLN A 88 16.31 14.77 -2.84
CA GLN A 88 16.26 13.40 -2.33
C GLN A 88 15.26 12.53 -3.08
N LEU A 89 14.21 13.15 -3.65
CA LEU A 89 13.18 12.51 -4.48
C LEU A 89 13.78 11.61 -5.58
N ARG A 90 14.97 11.94 -6.08
CA ARG A 90 15.66 11.14 -7.10
C ARG A 90 15.88 9.69 -6.66
N LEU A 91 16.01 9.42 -5.36
CA LEU A 91 16.18 8.06 -4.85
C LEU A 91 14.95 7.19 -5.15
N LEU A 92 13.75 7.72 -4.92
CA LEU A 92 12.49 7.04 -5.26
C LEU A 92 12.33 6.82 -6.76
N LEU A 93 12.73 7.83 -7.56
CA LEU A 93 12.64 7.76 -9.02
C LEU A 93 13.60 6.72 -9.60
N ILE A 94 14.85 6.66 -9.11
CA ILE A 94 15.86 5.70 -9.56
C ILE A 94 15.42 4.27 -9.20
N GLN A 95 14.98 4.05 -7.96
CA GLN A 95 14.55 2.72 -7.50
C GLN A 95 13.41 2.17 -8.36
N SER A 96 12.36 2.98 -8.56
CA SER A 96 11.20 2.58 -9.37
C SER A 96 11.50 2.45 -10.86
N SER A 97 12.34 3.31 -11.41
CA SER A 97 12.70 3.25 -12.84
C SER A 97 13.47 1.97 -13.17
N ILE A 98 14.45 1.60 -12.34
CA ILE A 98 15.24 0.37 -12.57
C ILE A 98 14.37 -0.88 -12.34
N ALA A 99 13.51 -0.87 -11.33
CA ALA A 99 12.57 -1.97 -11.11
C ALA A 99 11.57 -2.13 -12.27
N TYR A 100 11.07 -1.02 -12.83
CA TYR A 100 10.21 -1.04 -14.02
C TYR A 100 10.95 -1.56 -15.25
N LEU A 101 12.22 -1.20 -15.41
CA LEU A 101 13.07 -1.72 -16.50
C LEU A 101 13.19 -3.24 -16.41
N PHE A 102 13.39 -3.80 -15.21
CA PHE A 102 13.37 -5.25 -15.04
C PHE A 102 12.02 -5.88 -15.42
N MET A 103 10.90 -5.27 -15.02
CA MET A 103 9.57 -5.77 -15.39
C MET A 103 9.32 -5.71 -16.91
N MET A 104 9.88 -4.71 -17.60
CA MET A 104 9.73 -4.53 -19.04
C MET A 104 10.65 -5.42 -19.88
N CYS A 105 11.91 -5.60 -19.44
CA CYS A 105 12.92 -6.32 -20.21
C CYS A 105 12.91 -7.84 -19.99
N LEU A 106 12.38 -8.31 -18.87
CA LEU A 106 12.38 -9.73 -18.52
C LEU A 106 11.00 -10.37 -18.75
N PRO A 107 10.95 -11.67 -19.07
CA PRO A 107 9.68 -12.40 -19.12
C PRO A 107 9.08 -12.47 -17.71
N SER A 108 7.76 -12.34 -17.62
CA SER A 108 6.98 -12.38 -16.37
C SER A 108 6.92 -13.79 -15.74
N ASN A 109 8.09 -14.27 -15.32
CA ASN A 109 8.33 -15.53 -14.61
C ASN A 109 8.72 -15.22 -13.15
N HIS A 110 8.71 -16.23 -12.27
CA HIS A 110 9.15 -16.09 -10.87
C HIS A 110 10.53 -15.44 -10.73
N PHE A 111 11.45 -15.70 -11.66
CA PHE A 111 12.77 -15.07 -11.69
C PHE A 111 12.71 -13.54 -11.75
N MET A 112 11.83 -12.96 -12.57
CA MET A 112 11.65 -11.50 -12.66
C MET A 112 11.19 -10.93 -11.32
N ALA A 113 10.21 -11.56 -10.66
CA ALA A 113 9.70 -11.10 -9.36
C ALA A 113 10.77 -11.11 -8.27
N VAL A 114 11.55 -12.19 -8.19
CA VAL A 114 12.67 -12.30 -7.26
C VAL A 114 13.75 -11.27 -7.58
N LEU A 115 14.10 -11.06 -8.85
CA LEU A 115 15.11 -10.07 -9.24
C LEU A 115 14.69 -8.64 -8.86
N VAL A 116 13.44 -8.25 -9.15
CA VAL A 116 12.90 -6.94 -8.76
C VAL A 116 12.94 -6.77 -7.23
N THR A 117 12.61 -7.83 -6.50
CA THR A 117 12.62 -7.82 -5.03
C THR A 117 14.05 -7.67 -4.49
N ILE A 118 15.00 -8.45 -5.02
CA ILE A 118 16.43 -8.36 -4.65
C ILE A 118 16.97 -6.96 -4.92
N TRP A 119 16.70 -6.40 -6.11
CA TRP A 119 17.09 -5.04 -6.45
C TRP A 119 16.51 -4.01 -5.47
N SER A 120 15.21 -4.11 -5.19
CA SER A 120 14.51 -3.14 -4.35
C SER A 120 15.01 -3.19 -2.90
N LEU A 121 15.24 -4.39 -2.35
CA LEU A 121 15.81 -4.59 -1.01
C LEU A 121 17.28 -4.16 -0.93
N PHE A 122 18.08 -4.47 -1.95
CA PHE A 122 19.47 -4.03 -2.04
C PHE A 122 19.56 -2.50 -2.06
N TYR A 123 18.74 -1.84 -2.88
CA TYR A 123 18.67 -0.39 -2.95
C TYR A 123 18.26 0.24 -1.62
N LEU A 124 17.21 -0.29 -0.98
CA LEU A 124 16.76 0.13 0.35
C LEU A 124 17.88 -0.02 1.40
N THR A 125 18.63 -1.12 1.34
CA THR A 125 19.77 -1.39 2.23
C THR A 125 20.87 -0.35 2.05
N LEU A 126 21.22 -0.01 0.82
CA LEU A 126 22.20 1.06 0.54
C LEU A 126 21.74 2.41 1.09
N VAL A 127 20.47 2.78 0.90
CA VAL A 127 19.90 4.03 1.44
C VAL A 127 19.99 4.05 2.96
N HIS A 128 19.64 2.96 3.64
CA HIS A 128 19.76 2.87 5.10
C HIS A 128 21.20 2.87 5.60
N ILE A 129 22.14 2.23 4.89
CA ILE A 129 23.58 2.31 5.22
C ILE A 129 24.10 3.74 5.05
N CYS A 130 23.70 4.44 3.98
CA CYS A 130 24.03 5.85 3.80
C CYS A 130 23.47 6.67 4.98
N ARG A 131 22.20 6.46 5.34
CA ARG A 131 21.56 7.11 6.49
C ARG A 131 22.30 6.88 7.79
N LEU A 132 22.73 5.65 8.02
CA LEU A 132 23.53 5.27 9.19
C LEU A 132 24.84 6.06 9.27
N LYS A 133 25.48 6.35 8.12
CA LYS A 133 26.75 7.07 8.07
C LYS A 133 26.61 8.58 8.29
N TYR A 134 25.58 9.23 7.75
CA TYR A 134 25.45 10.69 7.81
C TYR A 134 24.55 11.19 8.95
N ASP A 135 23.63 10.38 9.50
CA ASP A 135 22.75 10.76 10.60
C ASP A 135 22.50 9.58 11.56
N TYR A 136 23.57 9.12 12.20
CA TYR A 136 23.50 8.07 13.22
C TYR A 136 22.73 8.55 14.46
N GLY A 137 21.71 7.80 14.87
CA GLY A 137 20.90 8.13 16.05
C GLY A 137 20.10 9.43 15.94
N GLY A 138 19.93 9.97 14.74
CA GLY A 138 19.12 11.16 14.49
C GLY A 138 17.63 10.85 14.37
N TYR A 139 16.80 11.77 14.85
CA TYR A 139 15.34 11.75 14.73
C TYR A 139 14.84 12.55 13.52
N THR A 140 15.71 12.79 12.53
CA THR A 140 15.35 13.52 11.32
C THR A 140 14.46 12.66 10.42
N LEU A 141 13.50 13.31 9.78
CA LEU A 141 12.57 12.67 8.86
C LEU A 141 13.22 12.55 7.49
N ASP A 142 13.64 11.33 7.17
CA ASP A 142 14.38 11.00 5.96
C ASP A 142 13.51 10.33 4.88
N ILE A 143 13.95 10.46 3.62
CA ILE A 143 13.34 9.84 2.45
C ILE A 143 13.34 8.30 2.52
N SER A 144 14.15 7.68 3.39
CA SER A 144 14.15 6.23 3.58
C SER A 144 12.76 5.66 3.93
N GLY A 145 11.90 6.44 4.61
CA GLY A 145 10.53 6.01 4.92
C GLY A 145 9.70 5.77 3.65
N PRO A 146 9.54 6.79 2.78
CA PRO A 146 8.97 6.60 1.44
C PRO A 146 9.61 5.48 0.62
N VAL A 147 10.95 5.35 0.65
CA VAL A 147 11.69 4.29 -0.08
C VAL A 147 11.29 2.89 0.43
N MET A 148 11.07 2.75 1.74
CA MET A 148 10.60 1.50 2.34
C MET A 148 9.21 1.11 1.83
N VAL A 149 8.25 2.04 1.83
CA VAL A 149 6.89 1.78 1.33
C VAL A 149 6.92 1.46 -0.17
N GLN A 150 7.74 2.17 -0.93
CA GLN A 150 7.92 1.91 -2.37
C GLN A 150 8.50 0.52 -2.63
N THR A 151 9.46 0.07 -1.81
CA THR A 151 10.04 -1.28 -1.87
C THR A 151 8.97 -2.35 -1.71
N GLN A 152 8.06 -2.18 -0.76
CA GLN A 152 6.93 -3.10 -0.56
C GLN A 152 6.02 -3.15 -1.79
N ARG A 153 5.68 -1.99 -2.37
CA ARG A 153 4.82 -1.90 -3.56
C ARG A 153 5.46 -2.53 -4.79
N LEU A 154 6.76 -2.34 -4.99
CA LEU A 154 7.52 -2.91 -6.11
C LEU A 154 7.55 -4.43 -6.04
N SER A 155 7.93 -4.98 -4.89
CA SER A 155 7.99 -6.43 -4.67
C SER A 155 6.61 -7.06 -4.84
N SER A 156 5.57 -6.48 -4.23
CA SER A 156 4.20 -6.98 -4.37
C SER A 156 3.70 -6.94 -5.81
N LEU A 157 3.90 -5.84 -6.54
CA LEU A 157 3.51 -5.76 -7.95
C LEU A 157 4.22 -6.83 -8.78
N ALA A 158 5.51 -7.08 -8.52
CA ALA A 158 6.28 -8.06 -9.26
C ALA A 158 5.73 -9.49 -9.07
N PHE A 159 5.41 -9.89 -7.84
CA PHE A 159 4.78 -11.19 -7.57
C PHE A 159 3.35 -11.27 -8.11
N ASN A 160 2.56 -10.21 -7.96
CA ASN A 160 1.20 -10.15 -8.51
C ASN A 160 1.18 -10.34 -10.03
N LEU A 161 2.19 -9.83 -10.75
CA LEU A 161 2.35 -10.03 -12.20
C LEU A 161 2.61 -11.51 -12.54
N VAL A 162 3.43 -12.20 -11.75
CA VAL A 162 3.71 -13.63 -11.95
C VAL A 162 2.47 -14.47 -11.68
N ASP A 163 1.72 -14.15 -10.63
CA ASP A 163 0.47 -14.83 -10.29
C ASP A 163 -0.58 -14.64 -11.40
N GLY A 164 -0.69 -13.44 -11.98
CA GLY A 164 -1.59 -13.17 -13.12
C GLY A 164 -1.24 -13.97 -14.37
N VAL A 165 0.04 -14.15 -14.67
CA VAL A 165 0.48 -15.00 -15.80
C VAL A 165 0.19 -16.47 -15.54
N SER A 166 0.41 -16.95 -14.32
CA SER A 166 0.07 -18.32 -13.93
C SER A 166 -1.43 -18.55 -14.10
N MET A 167 -2.28 -17.67 -13.56
CA MET A 167 -3.73 -17.77 -13.70
C MET A 167 -4.21 -17.78 -15.15
N ARG A 168 -3.61 -16.95 -16.03
CA ARG A 168 -3.92 -16.94 -17.46
C ARG A 168 -3.57 -18.27 -18.14
N LYS A 169 -2.42 -18.86 -17.82
CA LYS A 169 -1.99 -20.16 -18.36
C LYS A 169 -2.95 -21.29 -17.94
N MET A 170 -3.40 -21.29 -16.69
CA MET A 170 -4.39 -22.26 -16.22
C MET A 170 -5.78 -22.07 -16.85
N SER A 171 -6.16 -20.84 -17.23
CA SER A 171 -7.47 -20.51 -17.81
C SER A 171 -7.52 -20.65 -19.35
N GLY A 172 -6.62 -21.43 -19.96
CA GLY A 172 -6.47 -21.57 -21.42
C GLY A 172 -7.76 -21.98 -22.20
N PRO A 173 -7.73 -21.93 -23.55
CA PRO A 173 -8.90 -21.68 -24.42
C PRO A 173 -9.99 -22.78 -24.47
N ASN A 174 -9.86 -23.87 -23.71
CA ASN A 174 -10.75 -25.02 -23.80
C ASN A 174 -11.96 -24.97 -22.84
N HIS A 175 -12.13 -23.91 -22.05
CA HIS A 175 -13.23 -23.83 -21.08
C HIS A 175 -14.49 -23.07 -21.56
N CYS A 176 -14.55 -22.65 -22.83
CA CYS A 176 -15.70 -21.93 -23.41
C CYS A 176 -16.72 -22.82 -24.16
N LYS A 177 -16.80 -24.13 -23.86
CA LYS A 177 -17.77 -25.05 -24.51
C LYS A 177 -18.57 -25.97 -23.56
N SER A 178 -18.64 -25.68 -22.26
CA SER A 178 -19.51 -26.43 -21.34
C SER A 178 -20.35 -25.49 -20.48
N GLN A 179 -21.20 -24.71 -21.15
CA GLN A 179 -22.45 -24.20 -20.54
C GLN A 179 -23.44 -23.80 -21.63
N GLN A 180 -23.60 -24.65 -22.64
CA GLN A 180 -24.65 -24.48 -23.64
C GLN A 180 -25.17 -25.84 -24.09
N THR A 181 -25.80 -26.54 -23.15
CA THR A 181 -26.80 -27.56 -23.50
C THR A 181 -27.86 -27.59 -22.42
N ASN A 182 -29.09 -27.38 -22.88
CA ASN A 182 -30.37 -27.56 -22.19
C ASN A 182 -30.95 -26.34 -21.47
N CYS A 183 -31.36 -25.34 -22.26
CA CYS A 183 -32.76 -24.93 -22.23
C CYS A 183 -33.14 -24.26 -23.56
N SER A 184 -33.68 -25.07 -24.48
CA SER A 184 -34.63 -24.61 -25.50
C SER A 184 -35.93 -24.29 -24.74
N THR A 185 -36.64 -23.18 -24.96
CA THR A 185 -37.42 -22.91 -26.17
C THR A 185 -38.22 -21.59 -25.95
N ASN A 186 -38.28 -20.73 -26.98
CA ASN A 186 -39.24 -19.63 -27.27
C ASN A 186 -39.10 -18.31 -26.46
N GLU A 187 -39.18 -17.10 -27.03
CA GLU A 187 -39.49 -16.59 -28.37
C GLU A 187 -39.15 -15.07 -28.45
N ILE A 188 -38.75 -14.62 -29.64
CA ILE A 188 -39.08 -13.32 -30.29
C ILE A 188 -38.35 -12.00 -29.89
N ILE A 189 -37.41 -11.61 -30.79
CA ILE A 189 -37.19 -10.30 -31.49
C ILE A 189 -36.86 -9.03 -30.66
N ASN A 190 -35.60 -8.55 -30.70
CA ASN A 190 -35.10 -7.51 -31.64
C ASN A 190 -33.60 -7.16 -31.43
N ARG A 191 -32.89 -6.93 -32.55
CA ARG A 191 -31.57 -6.24 -32.71
C ARG A 191 -31.71 -4.77 -32.27
N ASP A 192 -30.70 -3.98 -31.86
CA ASP A 192 -29.25 -3.90 -32.09
C ASP A 192 -28.61 -3.18 -30.88
N GLU A 193 -27.34 -3.48 -30.57
CA GLU A 193 -26.24 -2.53 -30.26
C GLU A 193 -25.12 -3.23 -29.46
N THR A 194 -23.91 -3.14 -30.02
CA THR A 194 -22.66 -3.74 -29.54
C THR A 194 -22.15 -3.10 -28.25
N VAL A 195 -22.09 -3.88 -27.17
CA VAL A 195 -21.33 -3.56 -25.95
C VAL A 195 -20.36 -4.70 -25.68
N GLU A 196 -19.05 -4.43 -25.80
CA GLU A 196 -18.00 -5.34 -25.34
C GLU A 196 -18.13 -5.58 -23.83
N GLN A 197 -18.52 -6.80 -23.47
CA GLN A 197 -18.79 -7.22 -22.11
C GLN A 197 -17.62 -8.09 -21.63
N PHE A 198 -16.73 -7.51 -20.82
CA PHE A 198 -15.69 -8.24 -20.11
C PHE A 198 -16.29 -9.13 -19.00
N PRO A 199 -15.72 -10.32 -18.70
CA PRO A 199 -16.33 -11.32 -17.82
C PRO A 199 -16.43 -10.87 -16.35
N PRO A 200 -17.32 -11.48 -15.54
CA PRO A 200 -17.71 -10.96 -14.25
C PRO A 200 -16.60 -11.13 -13.20
N CYS A 201 -16.03 -10.03 -12.74
CA CYS A 201 -15.24 -10.03 -11.51
C CYS A 201 -16.12 -10.45 -10.33
N CYS A 202 -15.61 -11.42 -9.55
CA CYS A 202 -16.18 -11.90 -8.31
C CYS A 202 -16.70 -10.73 -7.45
N LYS A 203 -17.95 -10.86 -6.98
CA LYS A 203 -18.62 -9.91 -6.09
C LYS A 203 -17.73 -9.59 -4.89
N ARG A 204 -17.25 -8.34 -4.80
CA ARG A 204 -16.59 -7.80 -3.61
C ARG A 204 -17.68 -7.37 -2.64
N ASN A 205 -17.88 -8.14 -1.57
CA ASN A 205 -18.60 -7.66 -0.40
C ASN A 205 -17.67 -6.81 0.46
N THR A 206 -18.27 -5.79 1.04
CA THR A 206 -17.71 -4.69 1.82
C THR A 206 -16.87 -5.16 3.02
N PHE A 207 -15.72 -4.50 3.20
CA PHE A 207 -15.00 -4.21 4.46
C PHE A 207 -15.36 -5.06 5.70
N THR A 208 -14.48 -5.99 6.08
CA THR A 208 -14.36 -6.45 7.47
C THR A 208 -12.92 -6.81 7.81
N GLU A 209 -12.44 -6.13 8.85
CA GLU A 209 -11.50 -6.51 9.91
C GLU A 209 -10.16 -7.21 9.62
N LEU A 210 -9.14 -6.53 10.17
CA LEU A 210 -7.79 -6.99 10.45
C LEU A 210 -7.83 -7.82 11.74
N ASP A 211 -7.66 -9.14 11.64
CA ASP A 211 -7.60 -10.03 12.80
C ASP A 211 -6.30 -9.81 13.59
N THR A 212 -6.46 -9.37 14.84
CA THR A 212 -5.43 -9.42 15.90
C THR A 212 -5.78 -10.58 16.81
N THR A 213 -4.99 -11.65 16.78
CA THR A 213 -5.19 -12.84 17.60
C THR A 213 -4.91 -12.53 19.08
N THR A 214 -5.92 -12.71 19.94
CA THR A 214 -5.71 -12.97 21.38
C THR A 214 -6.66 -14.07 21.81
N MET A 215 -6.11 -15.14 22.37
CA MET A 215 -6.86 -16.27 22.94
C MET A 215 -7.68 -15.83 24.16
N ILE A 216 -8.88 -16.39 24.34
CA ILE A 216 -9.45 -16.91 25.60
C ILE A 216 -10.74 -17.69 25.29
N MET A 217 -10.86 -18.89 25.86
CA MET A 217 -12.05 -19.75 25.85
C MET A 217 -13.18 -19.17 26.73
N THR A 218 -14.45 -19.31 26.32
CA THR A 218 -15.46 -20.19 26.97
C THR A 218 -16.92 -19.91 26.54
N SER A 219 -17.59 -20.98 26.08
CA SER A 219 -18.98 -21.42 26.34
C SER A 219 -20.25 -20.64 25.93
N LYS A 220 -21.16 -21.43 25.32
CA LYS A 220 -22.66 -21.44 25.36
C LYS A 220 -23.49 -20.50 24.45
N LEU A 221 -23.87 -21.08 23.30
CA LEU A 221 -25.25 -21.34 22.81
C LEU A 221 -26.34 -20.25 23.02
N LYS A 222 -26.80 -19.63 21.92
CA LYS A 222 -28.23 -19.66 21.56
C LYS A 222 -28.47 -19.36 20.08
N SER A 223 -29.26 -20.24 19.48
CA SER A 223 -29.73 -20.28 18.10
C SER A 223 -30.64 -19.10 17.76
N ASN A 224 -30.61 -18.64 16.51
CA ASN A 224 -31.81 -18.36 15.73
C ASN A 224 -31.50 -18.46 14.22
N THR A 225 -32.13 -19.47 13.63
CA THR A 225 -32.08 -19.94 12.24
C THR A 225 -32.71 -18.94 11.26
N VAL A 226 -32.08 -18.74 10.10
CA VAL A 226 -32.80 -18.48 8.84
C VAL A 226 -32.20 -19.35 7.73
N HIS A 227 -33.10 -20.11 7.11
CA HIS A 227 -32.88 -21.17 6.12
C HIS A 227 -32.13 -20.71 4.86
N TYR A 228 -31.23 -21.56 4.37
CA TYR A 228 -30.94 -21.67 2.94
C TYR A 228 -31.16 -23.10 2.48
N HIS A 229 -32.01 -23.25 1.46
CA HIS A 229 -32.30 -24.49 0.76
C HIS A 229 -31.06 -25.01 0.03
N ALA A 230 -30.72 -26.28 0.27
CA ALA A 230 -29.84 -27.06 -0.58
C ALA A 230 -30.65 -27.69 -1.73
N PRO A 231 -30.03 -27.91 -2.90
CA PRO A 231 -30.42 -29.01 -3.76
C PRO A 231 -29.27 -30.01 -3.94
N ASN A 232 -29.51 -31.17 -3.35
CA ASN A 232 -29.42 -32.50 -3.95
C ASN A 232 -28.10 -32.97 -4.59
N HIS A 233 -27.45 -33.82 -3.80
CA HIS A 233 -26.80 -35.07 -4.20
C HIS A 233 -27.41 -35.69 -5.48
N CYS A 234 -26.59 -35.88 -6.51
CA CYS A 234 -26.81 -36.91 -7.51
C CYS A 234 -25.53 -37.74 -7.64
N LYS A 235 -25.59 -39.00 -7.21
CA LYS A 235 -24.56 -40.00 -7.46
C LYS A 235 -24.70 -40.45 -8.91
N SER A 236 -23.68 -40.24 -9.74
CA SER A 236 -23.48 -41.03 -10.95
C SER A 236 -22.08 -41.62 -10.92
N MET A 237 -22.04 -42.94 -10.79
CA MET A 237 -20.86 -43.78 -10.91
C MET A 237 -20.44 -43.83 -12.38
N GLN A 238 -19.27 -43.28 -12.73
CA GLN A 238 -18.59 -43.60 -13.99
C GLN A 238 -17.09 -43.72 -13.78
N ARG A 239 -16.55 -44.82 -14.28
CA ARG A 239 -15.20 -45.35 -14.06
C ARG A 239 -14.30 -44.94 -15.24
N ALA A 240 -13.23 -44.23 -14.90
CA ALA A 240 -11.93 -44.12 -15.57
C ALA A 240 -11.84 -43.75 -17.07
N THR A 241 -11.23 -42.58 -17.33
CA THR A 241 -10.01 -42.47 -18.15
C THR A 241 -9.12 -41.38 -17.54
N ALA A 242 -7.98 -41.79 -17.00
CA ALA A 242 -6.94 -40.92 -16.47
C ALA A 242 -6.30 -40.13 -17.62
N ILE A 243 -6.16 -38.80 -17.45
CA ILE A 243 -5.26 -37.83 -18.14
C ILE A 243 -5.74 -36.38 -17.91
N ALA A 244 -6.95 -36.15 -17.37
CA ALA A 244 -7.50 -34.80 -17.12
C ALA A 244 -7.38 -34.27 -15.67
N SER A 245 -6.64 -34.94 -14.79
CA SER A 245 -6.63 -34.64 -13.35
C SER A 245 -5.65 -33.56 -12.89
N ASP A 246 -4.74 -33.09 -13.76
CA ASP A 246 -3.62 -32.26 -13.32
C ASP A 246 -3.85 -30.75 -13.50
N SER A 247 -4.83 -30.33 -14.30
CA SER A 247 -5.13 -28.91 -14.51
C SER A 247 -6.18 -28.37 -13.54
N HIS A 248 -7.10 -29.22 -13.07
CA HIS A 248 -8.16 -28.84 -12.15
C HIS A 248 -7.73 -28.86 -10.67
N SER A 249 -6.65 -29.58 -10.36
CA SER A 249 -5.99 -29.64 -9.04
C SER A 249 -5.16 -28.38 -8.73
N VAL A 250 -4.65 -27.68 -9.75
CA VAL A 250 -3.83 -26.47 -9.57
C VAL A 250 -4.67 -25.23 -9.24
N MET A 251 -5.92 -25.16 -9.71
CA MET A 251 -6.83 -24.09 -9.31
C MET A 251 -7.18 -24.14 -7.81
N ILE A 252 -7.00 -25.31 -7.18
CA ILE A 252 -7.22 -25.52 -5.74
C ILE A 252 -6.03 -25.04 -4.90
N ASN A 253 -4.83 -24.85 -5.48
CA ASN A 253 -3.60 -24.64 -4.70
C ASN A 253 -3.05 -23.20 -4.66
N ILE A 254 -3.63 -22.25 -5.39
CA ILE A 254 -3.28 -20.82 -5.26
C ILE A 254 -4.21 -20.19 -4.21
N PRO A 255 -3.66 -19.56 -3.15
CA PRO A 255 -4.46 -18.87 -2.14
C PRO A 255 -5.42 -17.84 -2.75
N THR A 256 -6.60 -17.68 -2.15
CA THR A 256 -7.63 -16.75 -2.63
C THR A 256 -7.15 -15.29 -2.68
N SER A 257 -6.30 -14.89 -1.74
CA SER A 257 -5.67 -13.56 -1.71
C SER A 257 -4.78 -13.30 -2.93
N HIS A 258 -3.98 -14.28 -3.36
CA HIS A 258 -3.14 -14.17 -4.54
C HIS A 258 -3.98 -14.00 -5.80
N LYS A 259 -5.08 -14.74 -5.90
CA LYS A 259 -6.02 -14.61 -7.02
C LYS A 259 -6.67 -13.22 -7.08
N LEU A 260 -6.98 -12.63 -5.92
CA LEU A 260 -7.60 -11.31 -5.83
C LEU A 260 -6.69 -10.18 -6.30
N HIS A 261 -5.38 -10.32 -6.06
CA HIS A 261 -4.39 -9.29 -6.38
C HIS A 261 -3.56 -9.58 -7.63
N ALA A 262 -3.84 -10.68 -8.33
CA ALA A 262 -3.19 -11.05 -9.57
C ALA A 262 -3.31 -9.95 -10.63
N VAL A 263 -2.19 -9.62 -11.28
CA VAL A 263 -2.09 -8.59 -12.30
C VAL A 263 -1.73 -9.23 -13.63
N GLU A 264 -2.62 -9.09 -14.59
CA GLU A 264 -2.55 -9.80 -15.86
C GLU A 264 -1.58 -9.22 -16.89
N LYS A 265 -1.31 -7.91 -16.79
CA LYS A 265 -0.50 -7.18 -17.75
C LYS A 265 0.36 -6.16 -17.01
N ILE A 266 1.60 -5.99 -17.47
CA ILE A 266 2.48 -4.96 -16.95
C ILE A 266 1.83 -3.58 -17.17
N PRO A 267 1.74 -2.73 -16.13
CA PRO A 267 1.11 -1.43 -16.24
C PRO A 267 1.84 -0.50 -17.21
N ASP A 268 1.08 0.39 -17.85
CA ASP A 268 1.64 1.51 -18.61
C ASP A 268 2.55 2.35 -17.70
N PRO A 269 3.64 2.98 -18.21
CA PRO A 269 4.57 3.74 -17.37
C PRO A 269 3.89 4.81 -16.52
N ILE A 270 2.89 5.51 -17.09
CA ILE A 270 2.13 6.55 -16.40
C ILE A 270 1.38 5.98 -15.18
N ILE A 271 0.73 4.82 -15.35
CA ILE A 271 -0.04 4.15 -14.29
C ILE A 271 0.92 3.58 -13.24
N PHE A 272 2.05 3.02 -13.69
CA PHE A 272 3.09 2.52 -12.80
C PHE A 272 3.64 3.62 -11.90
N PHE A 273 4.05 4.76 -12.47
CA PHE A 273 4.57 5.88 -11.68
C PHE A 273 3.49 6.52 -10.80
N ALA A 274 2.23 6.53 -11.25
CA ALA A 274 1.12 6.98 -10.41
C ALA A 274 0.93 6.08 -9.19
N TYR A 275 0.97 4.75 -9.35
CA TYR A 275 0.92 3.81 -8.24
C TYR A 275 2.11 3.95 -7.28
N MET A 276 3.30 4.26 -7.82
CA MET A 276 4.49 4.46 -6.98
C MET A 276 4.43 5.79 -6.20
N LEU A 277 3.84 6.83 -6.80
CA LEU A 277 3.96 8.21 -6.31
C LEU A 277 2.63 8.87 -5.96
N TYR A 278 1.51 8.14 -5.82
CA TYR A 278 0.22 8.76 -5.53
C TYR A 278 0.25 9.54 -4.20
N PHE A 279 -0.21 10.79 -4.24
CA PHE A 279 -0.07 11.74 -3.14
C PHE A 279 -0.73 11.31 -1.82
N HIS A 280 -1.71 10.40 -1.84
CA HIS A 280 -2.37 9.91 -0.62
C HIS A 280 -1.47 9.04 0.26
N GLY A 281 -0.51 8.32 -0.33
CA GLY A 281 0.28 7.32 0.38
C GLY A 281 1.77 7.40 0.10
N VAL A 282 2.22 8.53 -0.46
CA VAL A 282 3.62 8.71 -0.88
C VAL A 282 4.59 8.87 0.29
N PHE A 283 4.09 9.28 1.46
CA PHE A 283 4.88 9.57 2.64
C PHE A 283 5.05 8.34 3.54
N VAL A 284 4.00 7.99 4.28
CA VAL A 284 3.85 6.74 5.06
C VAL A 284 2.37 6.37 5.01
N GLY A 285 1.88 6.08 3.80
CA GLY A 285 0.51 5.62 3.61
C GLY A 285 0.35 4.15 3.97
N PRO A 286 -0.88 3.68 4.23
CA PRO A 286 -1.14 2.26 4.30
C PRO A 286 -0.68 1.58 3.00
N PHE A 287 -0.17 0.36 3.14
CA PHE A 287 0.15 -0.46 1.99
C PHE A 287 -1.14 -0.80 1.22
N THR A 288 -1.13 -0.58 -0.09
CA THR A 288 -2.26 -0.85 -0.99
C THR A 288 -1.77 -1.70 -2.14
N PHE A 289 -2.49 -2.76 -2.50
CA PHE A 289 -2.13 -3.56 -3.66
C PHE A 289 -2.40 -2.81 -4.97
N PHE A 290 -1.68 -3.17 -6.04
CA PHE A 290 -1.87 -2.56 -7.34
C PHE A 290 -3.29 -2.75 -7.91
N SER A 291 -3.92 -3.91 -7.68
CA SER A 291 -5.30 -4.15 -8.13
C SER A 291 -6.30 -3.21 -7.45
N GLU A 292 -6.13 -2.97 -6.15
CA GLU A 292 -6.98 -2.05 -5.38
C GLU A 292 -6.78 -0.60 -5.80
N TYR A 293 -5.53 -0.22 -6.07
CA TYR A 293 -5.21 1.09 -6.63
C TYR A 293 -5.87 1.31 -7.99
N MET A 294 -5.86 0.28 -8.86
CA MET A 294 -6.54 0.32 -10.15
C MET A 294 -8.06 0.42 -10.02
N ASP A 295 -8.65 -0.28 -9.05
CA ASP A 295 -10.09 -0.16 -8.75
C ASP A 295 -10.43 1.25 -8.31
N TYR A 296 -9.64 1.84 -7.43
CA TYR A 296 -9.82 3.22 -6.99
C TYR A 296 -9.76 4.23 -8.16
N LEU A 297 -8.78 4.07 -9.07
CA LEU A 297 -8.62 4.88 -10.28
C LEU A 297 -9.78 4.76 -11.26
N LYS A 298 -10.37 3.56 -11.38
CA LYS A 298 -11.54 3.28 -12.23
C LYS A 298 -12.87 3.65 -11.56
N GLY A 299 -12.88 3.83 -10.23
CA GLY A 299 -14.10 4.06 -9.46
C GLY A 299 -14.87 2.78 -9.14
N TYR A 300 -14.17 1.67 -8.93
CA TYR A 300 -14.76 0.37 -8.63
C TYR A 300 -15.76 -0.08 -9.72
N THR A 301 -16.68 -1.00 -9.39
CA THR A 301 -17.66 -1.55 -10.34
C THR A 301 -18.63 -0.48 -10.86
N SER A 302 -19.07 0.43 -9.98
CA SER A 302 -20.11 1.43 -10.30
C SER A 302 -19.56 2.73 -10.89
N ARG A 303 -18.24 2.83 -11.13
CA ARG A 303 -17.54 4.09 -11.45
C ARG A 303 -17.80 5.20 -10.43
N GLU A 304 -18.09 4.84 -9.19
CA GLU A 304 -18.40 5.75 -8.10
C GLU A 304 -17.48 5.48 -6.91
N LEU A 305 -17.03 6.57 -6.28
CA LEU A 305 -16.25 6.48 -5.05
C LEU A 305 -17.20 6.29 -3.85
N PRO A 306 -16.87 5.39 -2.90
CA PRO A 306 -17.72 5.17 -1.74
C PRO A 306 -17.91 6.48 -0.96
N PRO A 307 -19.11 6.74 -0.41
CA PRO A 307 -19.41 7.97 0.32
C PRO A 307 -18.51 8.08 1.56
N ILE A 308 -18.11 9.30 1.88
CA ILE A 308 -17.29 9.56 3.07
C ILE A 308 -18.22 9.65 4.28
N ASN A 309 -18.06 8.75 5.24
CA ASN A 309 -18.75 8.87 6.52
C ASN A 309 -18.03 9.92 7.39
N MET A 310 -18.58 11.13 7.44
CA MET A 310 -17.98 12.26 8.17
C MET A 310 -17.85 11.97 9.68
N ARG A 311 -18.77 11.20 10.27
CA ARG A 311 -18.65 10.81 11.69
C ARG A 311 -17.41 9.95 11.92
N TYR A 312 -17.20 8.96 11.06
CA TYR A 312 -16.01 8.11 11.13
C TYR A 312 -14.73 8.93 10.92
N LEU A 313 -14.73 9.86 9.94
CA LEU A 313 -13.57 10.71 9.67
C LEU A 313 -13.25 11.65 10.86
N ILE A 314 -14.26 12.24 11.49
CA ILE A 314 -14.09 13.08 12.69
C ILE A 314 -13.57 12.23 13.86
N THR A 315 -14.14 11.04 14.09
CA THR A 315 -13.67 10.13 15.14
C THR A 315 -12.22 9.69 14.90
N LEU A 316 -11.85 9.40 13.66
CA LEU A 316 -10.48 9.04 13.30
C LEU A 316 -9.54 10.23 13.55
N PHE A 317 -9.91 11.42 13.13
CA PHE A 317 -9.14 12.64 13.37
C PHE A 317 -8.93 12.90 14.87
N LEU A 318 -9.99 12.83 15.68
CA LEU A 318 -9.92 12.99 17.13
C LEU A 318 -9.02 11.93 17.77
N ARG A 319 -9.11 10.66 17.33
CA ARG A 319 -8.23 9.59 17.80
C ARG A 319 -6.77 9.84 17.43
N THR A 320 -6.48 10.29 16.21
CA THR A 320 -5.11 10.61 15.77
C THR A 320 -4.52 11.78 16.56
N VAL A 321 -5.30 12.84 16.79
CA VAL A 321 -4.87 13.98 17.61
C VAL A 321 -4.63 13.53 19.06
N ALA A 322 -5.56 12.77 19.64
CA ALA A 322 -5.40 12.24 20.99
C ALA A 322 -4.16 11.33 21.11
N SER A 323 -3.96 10.38 20.18
CA SER A 323 -2.77 9.53 20.18
C SER A 323 -1.48 10.31 19.99
N GLY A 324 -1.49 11.34 19.14
CA GLY A 324 -0.33 12.20 18.90
C GLY A 324 0.02 13.04 20.12
N LEU A 325 -0.98 13.64 20.78
CA LEU A 325 -0.80 14.38 22.03
C LEU A 325 -0.35 13.47 23.18
N SER A 326 -0.96 12.29 23.32
CA SER A 326 -0.53 11.30 24.31
C SER A 326 0.90 10.84 24.06
N ALA A 327 1.29 10.58 22.82
CA ALA A 327 2.66 10.21 22.48
C ALA A 327 3.63 11.36 22.76
N ALA A 328 3.27 12.61 22.42
CA ALA A 328 4.10 13.78 22.71
C ALA A 328 4.25 14.04 24.22
N TYR A 329 3.20 13.77 25.01
CA TYR A 329 3.24 13.87 26.47
C TYR A 329 4.07 12.75 27.10
N LEU A 330 3.93 11.51 26.62
CA LEU A 330 4.63 10.35 27.18
C LEU A 330 6.10 10.29 26.75
N CYS A 331 6.46 10.69 25.52
CA CYS A 331 7.80 10.53 24.97
C CYS A 331 8.93 11.07 25.87
N PRO A 332 8.82 12.26 26.53
CA PRO A 332 9.81 12.74 27.49
C PRO A 332 10.05 11.81 28.68
N TYR A 333 9.03 11.06 29.13
CA TYR A 333 9.12 10.10 30.24
C TYR A 333 9.77 8.78 29.82
N PHE A 334 9.98 8.56 28.52
CA PHE A 334 10.60 7.37 27.97
C PHE A 334 11.80 7.76 27.11
N PRO A 335 12.91 8.24 27.71
CA PRO A 335 14.11 8.53 26.95
C PRO A 335 14.56 7.25 26.25
N PHE A 336 14.68 7.27 24.93
CA PHE A 336 15.10 6.11 24.15
C PHE A 336 16.48 5.57 24.57
N GLU A 337 17.32 6.41 25.18
CA GLU A 337 18.59 5.99 25.77
C GLU A 337 18.40 4.98 26.92
N PHE A 338 17.27 5.03 27.64
CA PHE A 338 16.96 4.05 28.68
C PHE A 338 16.90 2.62 28.14
N VAL A 339 16.45 2.42 26.89
CA VAL A 339 16.46 1.11 26.22
C VAL A 339 17.89 0.59 26.00
N LEU A 340 18.87 1.48 25.91
CA LEU A 340 20.29 1.14 25.74
C LEU A 340 21.02 0.94 27.08
N THR A 341 20.37 1.18 28.22
CA THR A 341 20.99 1.04 29.54
C THR A 341 20.91 -0.40 30.07
N GLU A 342 21.99 -0.89 30.67
CA GLU A 342 22.09 -2.17 31.42
C GLU A 342 20.86 -2.54 32.28
N PRO A 343 20.23 -1.62 33.05
CA PRO A 343 19.02 -1.94 33.82
C PRO A 343 17.80 -2.33 32.98
N PHE A 344 17.71 -1.92 31.71
CA PHE A 344 16.63 -2.38 30.81
C PHE A 344 16.82 -3.85 30.41
N THR A 345 18.06 -4.28 30.17
CA THR A 345 18.41 -5.66 29.78
C THR A 345 18.11 -6.67 30.88
N VAL A 346 18.18 -6.24 32.15
CA VAL A 346 17.98 -7.09 33.34
C VAL A 346 16.54 -7.01 33.89
N SER A 347 15.78 -5.96 33.55
CA SER A 347 14.43 -5.76 34.08
C SER A 347 13.36 -6.50 33.28
N SER A 348 12.51 -7.28 33.97
CA SER A 348 11.27 -7.79 33.39
C SER A 348 10.37 -6.63 32.92
N ILE A 349 9.61 -6.82 31.83
CA ILE A 349 8.68 -5.82 31.24
C ILE A 349 7.79 -5.17 32.31
N TYR A 350 7.36 -5.94 33.30
CA TYR A 350 6.56 -5.47 34.43
C TYR A 350 7.27 -4.45 35.34
N ASN A 351 8.56 -4.63 35.59
CA ASN A 351 9.36 -3.71 36.42
C ASN A 351 9.68 -2.40 35.68
N CYS A 352 9.76 -2.46 34.36
CA CYS A 352 9.87 -1.27 33.52
C CYS A 352 8.57 -0.45 33.63
N LEU A 353 7.41 -1.09 33.43
CA LEU A 353 6.09 -0.46 33.51
C LEU A 353 5.77 0.11 34.89
N THR A 354 6.20 -0.52 35.99
CA THR A 354 5.99 0.03 37.34
C THR A 354 6.89 1.22 37.65
N LYS A 355 8.15 1.24 37.20
CA LYS A 355 9.00 2.43 37.28
C LYS A 355 8.40 3.62 36.52
N ILE A 356 7.92 3.35 35.31
CA ILE A 356 7.19 4.32 34.48
C ILE A 356 5.97 4.86 35.22
N PHE A 357 5.18 3.98 35.84
CA PHE A 357 3.98 4.40 36.56
C PHE A 357 4.34 5.30 37.76
N VAL A 358 5.38 4.95 38.53
CA VAL A 358 5.85 5.77 39.66
C VAL A 358 6.36 7.14 39.21
N GLU A 359 7.09 7.22 38.10
CA GLU A 359 7.66 8.47 37.58
C GLU A 359 6.63 9.38 36.90
N ILE A 360 5.52 8.81 36.40
CA ILE A 360 4.37 9.58 35.89
C ILE A 360 3.50 10.13 37.05
N THR A 361 3.51 9.47 38.22
CA THR A 361 2.65 9.85 39.36
C THR A 361 3.35 10.76 40.39
N SER A 362 4.67 10.94 40.27
CA SER A 362 5.47 11.87 41.08
C SER A 362 5.66 13.20 40.38
#